data_AF-A0A8J5TIQ9-F1
#
_entry.id   AF-A0A8J5TIQ9-F1
#
_cell.length_a   1.000
_cell.length_b   1.000
_cell.length_c   1.000
_cell.angle_alpha   90.00
_cell.angle_beta   90.00
_cell.angle_gamma   90.00
#
_symmetry.space_group_name_H-M   'P 1'
#
loop_
_entity.id
_entity.type
_entity.pdbx_description
1 polymer ?
#
loop_
_entity_poly.entity_id
_entity_poly.type
_entity_poly.pdbx_seq_one_letter_code
_entity_poly.pdbx_strand_id
1 'polypeptide(L)' 'MKCSGISGVVSCSFLLLLLVQNAAATPLCPERNEIAPEDLSQCKYGVVLGWCGNAACGKGPDEPCGGRWEENGICGEGMY' A
#
# COMPACT_ATOMS: atom_id res chain seq x y z
N MET A 1 33.52 12.37 18.35
CA MET A 1 32.94 11.20 19.05
C MET A 1 33.91 10.05 18.93
N LYS A 2 34.45 9.53 20.05
CA LYS A 2 35.46 8.46 20.06
C LYS A 2 34.83 7.22 20.70
N CYS A 3 34.50 6.22 19.87
CA CYS A 3 34.11 4.89 20.34
C CYS A 3 35.38 4.08 20.58
N SER A 4 35.99 4.24 21.76
CA SER A 4 37.19 3.49 22.15
C SER A 4 36.86 2.58 23.34
N GLY A 5 36.68 1.29 23.06
CA GLY A 5 36.49 0.25 24.06
C GLY A 5 35.47 -0.81 23.64
N ILE A 6 35.69 -2.07 24.04
CA ILE A 6 34.87 -3.25 23.71
C ILE A 6 33.39 -3.03 24.10
N SER A 7 33.15 -2.30 25.19
CA SER A 7 31.81 -1.92 25.67
C SER A 7 31.12 -0.84 24.80
N GLY A 8 31.88 0.06 24.17
CA GLY A 8 31.36 1.09 23.26
C GLY A 8 31.00 0.54 21.88
N VAL A 9 31.62 -0.56 21.45
CA VAL A 9 31.34 -1.21 20.15
C VAL A 9 29.96 -1.88 20.16
N VAL A 10 29.60 -2.54 21.28
CA VAL A 10 28.30 -3.21 21.45
C VAL A 10 27.15 -2.20 21.43
N SER A 11 27.33 -1.06 22.08
CA SER A 11 26.36 0.03 22.11
C SER A 11 26.17 0.68 20.72
N CYS A 12 27.24 0.83 19.94
CA CYS A 12 27.15 1.36 18.58
C CYS A 12 26.47 0.37 17.61
N SER A 13 26.72 -0.93 17.76
CA SER A 13 26.10 -1.97 16.93
C SER A 13 24.60 -2.12 17.16
N PHE A 14 24.12 -1.96 18.41
CA PHE A 14 22.68 -1.98 18.71
C PHE A 14 21.92 -0.79 18.11
N LEU A 15 22.54 0.40 18.08
CA LEU A 15 21.98 1.59 17.42
C LEU A 15 21.88 1.43 15.90
N LEU A 16 22.80 0.70 15.28
CA LEU A 16 22.77 0.41 13.84
C LEU A 16 21.66 -0.59 13.46
N LEU A 17 21.33 -1.55 14.32
CA LEU A 17 20.26 -2.54 14.09
C LEU A 17 18.86 -1.91 14.13
N LEU A 18 18.64 -0.83 14.90
CA LEU A 18 17.39 -0.08 14.92
C LEU A 18 17.16 0.75 13.65
N LEU A 19 18.21 0.98 12.85
CA LEU A 19 18.14 1.66 11.55
C LEU A 19 17.84 0.70 10.39
N VAL A 20 17.80 -0.62 10.63
CA VAL A 20 17.28 -1.60 9.67
C VAL A 20 15.76 -1.48 9.67
N GLN A 21 15.28 -0.45 8.98
CA GLN A 21 13.87 -0.16 8.88
C GLN A 21 13.18 -1.22 8.02
N ASN A 22 11.98 -1.63 8.44
CA ASN A 22 11.08 -2.50 7.68
C ASN A 22 10.69 -1.82 6.36
N ALA A 23 11.49 -2.03 5.31
CA ALA A 23 11.12 -1.69 3.96
C ALA A 23 10.02 -2.67 3.52
N ALA A 24 8.75 -2.29 3.67
CA ALA A 24 7.65 -3.03 3.09
C ALA A 24 7.63 -2.75 1.58
N ALA A 25 7.91 -3.78 0.78
CA ALA A 25 7.80 -3.66 -0.67
C ALA A 25 6.33 -3.38 -1.07
N THR A 26 6.13 -2.45 -1.98
CA THR A 26 4.84 -2.22 -2.64
C THR A 26 4.61 -3.33 -3.67
N PRO A 27 3.35 -3.74 -3.94
CA PRO A 27 3.06 -4.60 -5.08
C PRO A 27 3.50 -3.89 -6.36
N LEU A 28 4.03 -4.68 -7.31
CA LEU A 28 4.32 -4.21 -8.64
C LEU A 28 3.00 -3.97 -9.37
N CYS A 29 2.90 -2.84 -10.04
CA CYS A 29 1.79 -2.56 -10.93
C CYS A 29 2.04 -3.23 -12.28
N PRO A 30 1.09 -4.03 -12.80
CA PRO A 30 1.05 -4.29 -14.24
C PRO A 30 0.86 -2.97 -15.00
N GLU A 31 0.96 -3.01 -16.33
CA GLU A 31 1.00 -1.84 -17.21
C GLU A 31 0.03 -0.72 -16.76
N ARG A 32 0.57 0.48 -16.53
CA ARG A 32 -0.16 1.58 -15.91
C ARG A 32 -1.32 2.00 -16.82
N ASN A 33 -2.49 2.25 -16.24
CA ASN A 33 -3.71 2.72 -16.91
C ASN A 33 -4.46 1.67 -17.76
N GLU A 34 -4.24 0.38 -17.54
CA GLU A 34 -5.22 -0.60 -18.01
C GLU A 34 -6.55 -0.38 -17.26
N ILE A 35 -7.62 -0.14 -18.00
CA ILE A 35 -8.97 -0.25 -17.48
C ILE A 35 -9.13 -1.71 -17.08
N ALA A 36 -9.48 -1.99 -15.82
CA ALA A 36 -9.79 -3.35 -15.41
C ALA A 36 -10.83 -3.93 -16.39
N PRO A 37 -10.81 -5.23 -16.70
CA PRO A 37 -11.65 -5.83 -17.77
C PRO A 37 -13.17 -5.74 -17.52
N GLU A 38 -13.57 -5.11 -16.42
CA GLU A 38 -14.93 -4.76 -16.08
C GLU A 38 -15.47 -3.59 -16.92
N ASP A 39 -16.72 -3.73 -17.37
CA ASP A 39 -17.43 -2.65 -18.05
C ASP A 39 -17.74 -1.54 -17.05
N LEU A 40 -16.90 -0.49 -17.06
CA LEU A 40 -17.00 0.65 -16.13
C LEU A 40 -18.32 1.41 -16.23
N SER A 41 -19.08 1.25 -17.34
CA SER A 41 -20.40 1.87 -17.47
C SER A 41 -21.45 1.29 -16.51
N GLN A 42 -21.17 0.13 -15.91
CA GLN A 42 -22.06 -0.58 -15.00
C GLN A 42 -21.70 -0.43 -13.52
N CYS A 43 -20.70 0.39 -13.18
CA CYS A 43 -20.26 0.56 -11.79
C CYS A 43 -21.34 1.25 -10.95
N LYS A 44 -22.12 0.43 -10.22
CA LYS A 44 -23.23 0.89 -9.36
C LYS A 44 -22.80 1.89 -8.28
N TYR A 45 -21.56 1.79 -7.80
CA TYR A 45 -21.01 2.63 -6.73
C TYR A 45 -19.86 3.53 -7.21
N GLY A 46 -19.86 3.86 -8.51
CA GLY A 46 -18.89 4.78 -9.11
C GLY A 46 -17.61 4.11 -9.59
N VAL A 47 -16.82 4.88 -10.34
CA VAL A 47 -15.54 4.45 -10.91
C VAL A 47 -14.43 5.07 -10.08
N VAL A 48 -13.55 4.23 -9.55
CA VAL A 48 -12.49 4.62 -8.62
C VAL A 48 -11.12 4.26 -9.17
N LEU A 49 -10.09 4.98 -8.72
CA LEU A 49 -8.70 4.76 -9.13
C LEU A 49 -7.94 4.03 -8.03
N GLY A 50 -7.40 2.86 -8.35
CA GLY A 50 -6.62 2.06 -7.41
C GLY A 50 -5.18 2.51 -7.23
N TRP A 51 -4.47 1.77 -6.38
CA TRP A 51 -3.03 1.97 -6.10
C TRP A 51 -2.18 2.11 -7.38
N CYS A 52 -2.49 1.34 -8.41
CA CYS A 52 -1.77 1.35 -9.68
C CYS A 52 -2.28 2.38 -10.70
N GLY A 53 -3.29 3.18 -10.35
CA GLY A 53 -3.93 4.16 -11.23
C GLY A 53 -4.87 3.55 -12.27
N ASN A 54 -5.18 2.26 -12.17
CA ASN A 54 -6.20 1.60 -12.96
C ASN A 54 -7.59 2.01 -12.47
N ALA A 55 -8.50 2.25 -13.42
CA ALA A 55 -9.91 2.48 -13.13
C ALA A 55 -10.60 1.14 -12.86
N ALA A 56 -11.44 1.12 -11.82
CA ALA A 56 -12.18 -0.04 -11.37
C ALA A 56 -13.55 0.35 -10.80
N CYS A 57 -14.46 -0.61 -10.65
CA CYS A 57 -15.71 -0.37 -9.93
C CYS A 57 -15.48 -0.33 -8.42
N GLY A 58 -16.04 0.70 -7.77
CA GLY A 58 -16.02 0.82 -6.32
C GLY A 58 -16.90 -0.23 -5.62
N LYS A 59 -16.46 -0.66 -4.43
CA LYS A 59 -17.19 -1.56 -3.54
C LYS A 59 -18.43 -0.89 -2.94
N GLY A 60 -19.47 -1.69 -2.74
CA GLY A 60 -20.73 -1.24 -2.17
C GLY A 60 -20.79 -1.23 -0.64
N PRO A 61 -21.92 -0.79 -0.07
CA PRO A 61 -22.18 -0.91 1.36
C PRO A 61 -22.06 -2.37 1.81
N ASP A 62 -21.51 -2.57 3.01
CA ASP A 62 -21.27 -3.87 3.65
C ASP A 62 -20.25 -4.78 2.93
N GLU A 63 -19.71 -4.39 1.77
CA GLU A 63 -18.57 -5.07 1.15
C GLU A 63 -17.26 -4.62 1.81
N PRO A 64 -16.33 -5.54 2.09
CA PRO A 64 -15.01 -5.16 2.58
C PRO A 64 -14.27 -4.34 1.51
N CYS A 65 -13.68 -3.23 1.91
CA CYS A 65 -12.84 -2.37 1.08
C CYS A 65 -11.68 -1.77 1.90
N GLY A 66 -10.65 -1.25 1.22
CA GLY A 66 -9.44 -0.74 1.84
C GLY A 66 -8.38 -1.82 2.11
N GLY A 67 -7.64 -1.65 3.19
CA GLY A 67 -6.49 -2.50 3.55
C GLY A 67 -5.21 -2.06 2.87
N ARG A 68 -4.11 -2.80 3.08
CA ARG A 68 -2.80 -2.35 2.59
C ARG A 68 -2.76 -2.49 1.06
N TRP A 69 -2.54 -1.38 0.36
CA TRP A 69 -2.55 -1.33 -1.10
C TRP A 69 -3.91 -1.72 -1.72
N GLU A 70 -5.02 -1.46 -1.03
CA GLU A 70 -6.38 -1.78 -1.48
C GLU A 70 -6.60 -3.30 -1.69
N GLU A 71 -6.01 -4.14 -0.82
CA GLU A 71 -6.11 -5.60 -0.91
C GLU A 71 -7.55 -6.14 -0.83
N ASN A 72 -8.48 -5.37 -0.25
CA ASN A 72 -9.91 -5.71 -0.19
C ASN A 72 -10.72 -5.04 -1.32
N GLY A 73 -10.07 -4.31 -2.22
CA GLY A 73 -10.71 -3.43 -3.20
C GLY A 73 -10.93 -2.02 -2.67
N ILE A 74 -11.44 -1.13 -3.51
CA ILE A 74 -11.55 0.30 -3.22
C ILE A 74 -13.00 0.62 -2.88
N CYS A 75 -13.25 1.39 -1.82
CA CYS A 75 -14.61 1.79 -1.44
C CYS A 75 -15.25 2.64 -2.54
N GLY A 76 -16.56 2.51 -2.73
CA GLY A 76 -17.32 3.31 -3.69
C GLY A 76 -17.21 4.82 -3.46
N GLU A 77 -17.56 5.59 -4.49
CA GLU A 77 -17.54 7.05 -4.42
C GLU A 77 -18.40 7.55 -3.24
N GLY A 78 -17.80 8.35 -2.36
CA GLY A 78 -18.46 8.89 -1.16
C GLY A 78 -18.55 7.92 0.02
N MET A 79 -17.90 6.76 -0.04
CA MET A 79 -17.84 5.75 1.03
C MET A 79 -16.46 5.73 1.71
N TYR A 80 -16.39 5.25 2.96
CA TYR A 80 -15.16 5.14 3.77
C TYR A 80 -15.18 3.92 4.69
#